data_AF-A0A2N0B3F0-F1
#
_entry.id   AF-A0A2N0B3F0-F1
#
_cell.length_a   1.000
_cell.length_b   1.000
_cell.length_c   1.000
_cell.angle_alpha   90.00
_cell.angle_beta   90.00
_cell.angle_gamma   90.00
#
_symmetry.space_group_name_H-M   'P 1'
#
loop_
_entity.id
_entity.type
_entity.pdbx_description
1 polymer ?
#
loop_
_entity_poly.entity_id
_entity_poly.type
_entity_poly.pdbx_seq_one_letter_code
_entity_poly.pdbx_strand_id
1 'polypeptide(L)'
;MRALILGVICILIMQPLSSETVSGPGTNCNGLLNLQKVTVCILEYSPEYRTEQLRLKEVLGRKTIASYLFPSNPILSGYVAQRKGTVSEGGFLGSGPAPTASNQQLLLSQEIFLGNKRAKAQEVADEEYKVQTGRLETVRRNMISRSFSAVLRYGGFKKEFLETKELYELAKDLRILSTARAKEGVAPAMDVDVAKAEELRLWKILKQTERKLETSKGDLLILMNASPDATIELDVNGLELKELPNDVPSLIKIALIHRPEIEVSENEIMLAARK
;
A
#
# COMPACT_ATOMS: atom_id res chain seq x y z
N MET A 1 -17.50 -64.79 14.86
CA MET A 1 -16.35 -63.96 15.28
C MET A 1 -16.32 -62.75 14.34
N ARG A 2 -16.96 -61.58 14.53
CA ARG A 2 -17.10 -60.64 15.67
C ARG A 2 -15.78 -60.33 16.36
N ALA A 3 -15.13 -59.24 15.96
CA ALA A 3 -15.02 -57.99 16.73
C ALA A 3 -13.75 -57.18 16.39
N LEU A 4 -13.92 -55.85 16.25
CA LEU A 4 -12.97 -54.75 16.54
C LEU A 4 -11.66 -54.72 15.72
N ILE A 5 -11.30 -53.62 15.04
CA ILE A 5 -10.72 -52.42 15.65
C ILE A 5 -10.89 -51.21 14.72
N LEU A 6 -11.34 -50.12 15.35
CA LEU A 6 -11.18 -48.68 15.09
C LEU A 6 -10.40 -48.27 13.82
N GLY A 7 -10.87 -47.34 12.99
CA GLY A 7 -11.51 -46.09 13.36
C GLY A 7 -10.56 -44.92 13.07
N VAL A 8 -10.29 -44.65 11.78
CA VAL A 8 -9.67 -43.40 11.32
C VAL A 8 -10.68 -42.72 10.41
N ILE A 9 -11.57 -41.98 11.05
CA ILE A 9 -12.54 -41.10 10.43
C ILE A 9 -11.76 -39.93 9.85
N CYS A 10 -11.47 -39.98 8.55
CA CYS A 10 -10.89 -38.87 7.79
C CYS A 10 -12.03 -37.89 7.49
N ILE A 11 -12.26 -36.94 8.41
CA ILE A 11 -13.18 -35.82 8.18
C ILE A 11 -12.50 -34.87 7.19
N LEU A 12 -12.75 -35.07 5.90
CA LEU A 12 -12.53 -34.08 4.86
C LEU A 12 -13.53 -32.94 5.07
N ILE A 13 -13.19 -31.98 5.91
CA ILE A 13 -13.90 -30.71 6.00
C ILE A 13 -13.48 -29.90 4.76
N MET A 14 -14.28 -29.98 3.69
CA MET A 14 -14.30 -28.94 2.67
C MET A 14 -14.86 -27.67 3.32
N GLN A 15 -13.98 -26.84 3.88
CA GLN A 15 -14.36 -25.47 4.22
C GLN A 15 -14.40 -24.68 2.91
N PRO A 16 -15.50 -23.96 2.62
CA PRO A 16 -15.49 -22.97 1.56
C PRO A 16 -14.41 -21.93 1.88
N LEU A 17 -13.59 -21.56 0.88
CA LEU A 17 -12.83 -20.31 0.91
C LEU A 17 -13.84 -19.15 0.95
N SER A 18 -14.34 -18.87 2.15
CA SER A 18 -14.91 -17.58 2.44
C SER A 18 -13.76 -16.59 2.33
N SER A 19 -13.84 -15.74 1.31
CA SER A 19 -13.07 -14.50 1.25
C SER A 19 -13.42 -13.71 2.51
N GLU A 20 -12.61 -13.90 3.57
CA GLU A 20 -12.59 -12.99 4.68
C GLU A 20 -12.17 -11.64 4.09
N THR A 21 -13.16 -10.77 3.93
CA THR A 21 -12.89 -9.34 3.90
C THR A 21 -12.19 -9.04 5.20
N VAL A 22 -10.86 -8.91 5.12
CA VAL A 22 -10.00 -8.54 6.24
C VAL A 22 -10.37 -7.11 6.64
N SER A 23 -11.45 -6.96 7.39
CA SER A 23 -11.64 -5.87 8.34
C SER A 23 -10.74 -6.19 9.54
N GLY A 24 -9.42 -6.03 9.31
CA GLY A 24 -8.44 -5.99 10.39
C GLY A 24 -8.83 -4.91 11.42
N PRO A 25 -8.32 -4.97 12.66
CA PRO A 25 -8.70 -4.08 13.76
C PRO A 25 -8.45 -2.63 13.34
N GLY A 26 -9.50 -2.00 12.83
CA GLY A 26 -9.45 -0.73 12.15
C GLY A 26 -9.35 0.37 13.18
N THR A 27 -8.19 0.99 13.26
CA THR A 27 -8.10 2.42 13.50
C THR A 27 -9.00 3.07 12.47
N ASN A 28 -10.25 3.36 12.84
CA ASN A 28 -11.24 3.95 11.95
C ASN A 28 -10.63 5.24 11.37
N CYS A 29 -10.29 5.21 10.08
CA CYS A 29 -9.80 6.37 9.32
C CYS A 29 -10.92 7.38 9.02
N ASN A 30 -11.91 7.47 9.93
CA ASN A 30 -13.12 8.24 9.82
C ASN A 30 -13.18 9.25 10.97
N GLY A 31 -13.81 10.40 10.74
CA GLY A 31 -14.06 11.43 11.75
C GLY A 31 -13.01 12.55 11.76
N LEU A 32 -12.75 13.09 12.95
CA LEU A 32 -11.79 14.18 13.14
C LEU A 32 -10.36 13.64 13.10
N LEU A 33 -9.64 14.02 12.06
CA LEU A 33 -8.33 13.48 11.73
C LEU A 33 -7.26 14.56 11.90
N ASN A 34 -6.24 14.21 12.68
CA ASN A 34 -4.99 14.96 12.75
C ASN A 34 -4.03 14.44 11.68
N LEU A 35 -3.08 15.27 11.26
CA LEU A 35 -2.14 14.90 10.21
C LEU A 35 -1.41 13.58 10.48
N GLN A 36 -0.98 13.34 11.73
CA GLN A 36 -0.35 12.07 12.12
C GLN A 36 -1.29 10.86 11.95
N LYS A 37 -2.59 11.01 12.23
CA LYS A 37 -3.55 9.92 12.03
C LYS A 37 -3.75 9.65 10.54
N VAL A 38 -3.79 10.70 9.72
CA VAL A 38 -3.90 10.58 8.26
C VAL A 38 -2.70 9.83 7.67
N THR A 39 -1.48 10.17 8.09
CA THR A 39 -0.27 9.48 7.60
C THR A 39 -0.24 8.02 7.99
N VAL A 40 -0.63 7.68 9.24
CA VAL A 40 -0.74 6.30 9.72
C VAL A 40 -1.78 5.54 8.91
N CYS A 41 -2.98 6.10 8.72
CA CYS A 41 -4.03 5.52 7.90
C CYS A 41 -3.57 5.23 6.47
N ILE A 42 -2.94 6.21 5.82
CA ILE A 42 -2.45 6.05 4.44
C ILE A 42 -1.38 4.96 4.38
N LEU A 43 -0.45 4.91 5.33
CA LEU A 43 0.56 3.85 5.35
C LEU A 43 -0.05 2.46 5.59
N GLU A 44 -1.00 2.34 6.50
CA GLU A 44 -1.64 1.05 6.83
C GLU A 44 -2.47 0.50 5.67
N TYR A 45 -3.14 1.36 4.90
CA TYR A 45 -4.05 0.95 3.82
C TYR A 45 -3.45 1.06 2.41
N SER A 46 -2.30 1.71 2.22
CA SER A 46 -1.68 1.86 0.91
C SER A 46 -1.26 0.50 0.31
N PRO A 47 -1.74 0.15 -0.90
CA PRO A 47 -1.33 -1.09 -1.55
C PRO A 47 0.15 -1.08 -1.93
N GLU A 48 0.72 0.08 -2.30
CA GLU A 48 2.14 0.22 -2.64
C GLU A 48 3.05 -0.08 -1.43
N TYR A 49 2.66 0.35 -0.24
CA TYR A 49 3.43 0.06 0.98
C TYR A 49 3.31 -1.42 1.37
N ARG A 50 2.10 -1.99 1.29
CA ARG A 50 1.85 -3.40 1.60
C ARG A 50 2.59 -4.35 0.67
N THR A 51 2.66 -4.06 -0.63
CA THR A 51 3.41 -4.90 -1.58
C THR A 51 4.90 -4.93 -1.24
N GLU A 52 5.49 -3.80 -0.89
CA GLU A 52 6.89 -3.76 -0.44
C GLU A 52 7.12 -4.47 0.90
N GLN A 53 6.17 -4.40 1.83
CA GLN A 53 6.22 -5.18 3.07
C GLN A 53 6.18 -6.69 2.80
N LEU A 54 5.33 -7.15 1.87
CA LEU A 54 5.25 -8.56 1.49
C LEU A 54 6.54 -9.01 0.80
N ARG A 55 7.11 -8.18 -0.08
CA ARG A 55 8.43 -8.43 -0.69
C ARG A 55 9.54 -8.51 0.36
N LEU A 56 9.52 -7.64 1.36
CA LEU A 56 10.48 -7.72 2.47
C LEU A 56 10.35 -9.04 3.25
N LYS A 57 9.12 -9.50 3.51
CA LYS A 57 8.88 -10.81 4.14
C LYS A 57 9.38 -11.97 3.28
N GLU A 58 9.18 -11.90 1.97
CA GLU A 58 9.70 -12.89 1.02
C GLU A 58 11.23 -12.96 1.07
N VAL A 59 11.91 -11.81 0.99
CA VAL A 59 13.38 -11.72 1.05
C VAL A 59 13.90 -12.17 2.42
N LEU A 60 13.20 -11.84 3.51
CA LEU A 60 13.52 -12.37 4.84
C LEU A 60 13.43 -13.90 4.86
N GLY A 61 12.40 -14.48 4.23
CA GLY A 61 12.29 -15.93 4.04
C GLY A 61 13.51 -16.51 3.32
N ARG A 62 13.92 -15.91 2.20
CA ARG A 62 15.13 -16.33 1.47
C ARG A 62 16.40 -16.22 2.33
N LYS A 63 16.53 -15.15 3.10
CA LYS A 63 17.63 -14.98 4.07
C LYS A 63 17.64 -16.05 5.15
N THR A 64 16.48 -16.40 5.71
CA THR A 64 16.39 -17.50 6.70
C THR A 64 16.75 -18.86 6.09
N ILE A 65 16.39 -19.10 4.83
CA ILE A 65 16.77 -20.32 4.11
C ILE A 65 18.28 -20.37 3.88
N ALA A 66 18.89 -19.24 3.50
CA ALA A 66 20.33 -19.14 3.30
C ALA A 66 21.14 -19.28 4.61
N SER A 67 20.55 -18.92 5.76
CA SER A 67 21.24 -18.95 7.05
C SER A 67 21.22 -20.30 7.77
N TYR A 68 20.38 -21.25 7.35
CA TYR A 68 20.27 -22.58 7.99
C TYR A 68 21.63 -23.25 8.18
N LEU A 69 21.96 -23.66 9.41
CA LEU A 69 23.24 -24.32 9.70
C LEU A 69 23.36 -25.66 8.96
N PHE A 70 24.47 -25.83 8.26
CA PHE A 70 24.97 -27.15 7.89
C PHE A 70 25.95 -27.63 8.97
N PRO A 71 26.00 -28.94 9.29
CA PRO A 71 25.31 -30.07 8.63
C PRO A 71 23.86 -30.34 9.07
N SER A 72 23.22 -29.49 9.88
CA SER A 72 22.06 -29.86 10.69
C SER A 72 20.68 -29.98 10.03
N ASN A 73 20.50 -29.70 8.73
CA ASN A 73 19.19 -29.76 8.05
C ASN A 73 19.15 -30.78 6.90
N PRO A 74 19.25 -32.10 7.18
CA PRO A 74 19.06 -33.10 6.15
C PRO A 74 17.57 -33.15 5.72
N ILE A 75 17.31 -33.23 4.42
CA ILE A 75 15.96 -33.40 3.89
C ILE A 75 15.64 -34.89 3.91
N LEU A 76 14.75 -35.30 4.82
CA LEU A 76 14.17 -36.63 4.81
C LEU A 76 12.89 -36.59 3.97
N SER A 77 12.90 -37.25 2.82
CA SER A 77 11.70 -37.44 2.00
C SER A 77 11.31 -38.91 1.98
N GLY A 78 10.01 -39.17 2.05
CA GLY A 78 9.45 -40.52 1.93
C GLY A 78 8.44 -40.53 0.81
N TYR A 79 8.52 -41.54 -0.05
CA TYR A 79 7.46 -41.80 -1.02
C TYR A 79 6.94 -43.22 -0.90
N VAL A 80 5.62 -43.35 -1.07
CA VAL A 80 4.91 -44.61 -1.17
C VAL A 80 4.18 -44.58 -2.51
N ALA A 81 4.53 -45.52 -3.38
CA ALA A 81 3.94 -45.62 -4.71
C ALA A 81 3.40 -47.04 -4.92
N GLN A 82 2.09 -47.14 -5.16
CA GLN A 82 1.45 -48.39 -5.53
C GLN A 82 1.20 -48.37 -7.05
N ARG A 83 1.93 -49.22 -7.78
CA ARG A 83 1.75 -49.40 -9.22
C ARG A 83 0.89 -50.64 -9.44
N LYS A 84 -0.23 -50.47 -10.14
CA LYS A 84 -1.05 -51.58 -10.64
C LYS A 84 -0.78 -51.70 -12.14
N GLY A 85 -0.24 -52.83 -12.58
CA GLY A 85 -0.08 -53.14 -14.00
C GLY A 85 -1.44 -53.41 -14.65
N THR A 86 -1.43 -53.58 -15.96
CA THR A 86 -2.64 -53.98 -16.71
C THR A 86 -2.73 -55.51 -16.78
N VAL A 87 -3.93 -56.03 -16.98
CA VAL A 87 -4.18 -57.49 -17.04
C VAL A 87 -3.40 -58.16 -18.20
N SER A 88 -3.06 -57.40 -19.25
CA SER A 88 -2.26 -57.86 -20.39
C SER A 88 -0.80 -58.17 -20.05
N GLU A 89 -0.28 -57.69 -18.92
CA GLU A 89 1.10 -57.92 -18.46
C GLU A 89 1.19 -59.10 -17.45
N GLY A 90 0.05 -59.70 -17.09
CA GLY A 90 -0.05 -60.82 -16.14
C GLY A 90 0.20 -62.19 -16.78
N GLY A 91 1.46 -62.62 -16.81
CA GLY A 91 1.87 -63.99 -17.18
C GLY A 91 1.88 -64.30 -18.69
N PHE A 92 2.52 -65.41 -19.07
CA PHE A 92 2.85 -65.82 -20.46
C PHE A 92 1.66 -65.88 -21.46
N LEU A 93 0.41 -65.80 -20.98
CA LEU A 93 -0.81 -65.84 -21.80
C LEU A 93 -1.86 -64.76 -21.44
N GLY A 94 -1.49 -63.71 -20.69
CA GLY A 94 -2.37 -62.55 -20.41
C GLY A 94 -3.63 -62.85 -19.59
N SER A 95 -3.68 -64.00 -18.91
CA SER A 95 -4.82 -64.48 -18.12
C SER A 95 -4.60 -64.42 -16.60
N GLY A 96 -3.52 -63.79 -16.14
CA GLY A 96 -3.19 -63.65 -14.72
C GLY A 96 -3.76 -62.39 -14.06
N PRO A 97 -3.87 -62.36 -12.71
CA PRO A 97 -4.21 -61.14 -11.99
C PRO A 97 -3.18 -60.04 -12.31
N ALA A 98 -3.66 -58.81 -12.51
CA ALA A 98 -2.81 -57.68 -12.82
C ALA A 98 -1.70 -57.52 -11.76
N PRO A 99 -0.42 -57.45 -12.17
CA PRO A 99 0.68 -57.39 -11.22
C PRO A 99 0.59 -56.09 -10.42
N THR A 100 0.65 -56.19 -9.09
CA THR A 100 0.67 -55.03 -8.20
C THR A 100 2.04 -54.92 -7.56
N ALA A 101 2.71 -53.79 -7.72
CA ALA A 101 3.97 -53.48 -7.04
C ALA A 101 3.77 -52.31 -6.08
N SER A 102 4.27 -52.44 -4.85
CA SER A 102 4.29 -51.38 -3.85
C SER A 102 5.73 -50.99 -3.58
N ASN A 103 6.12 -49.79 -4.00
CA ASN A 103 7.44 -49.23 -3.74
C ASN A 103 7.34 -48.25 -2.57
N GLN A 104 8.18 -48.47 -1.57
CA GLN A 104 8.35 -47.56 -0.43
C GLN A 104 9.83 -47.18 -0.39
N GLN A 105 10.12 -45.89 -0.38
CA GLN A 105 11.50 -45.41 -0.29
C GLN A 105 11.56 -44.24 0.68
N LEU A 106 12.58 -44.27 1.53
CA LEU A 106 13.01 -43.16 2.35
C LEU A 106 14.34 -42.66 1.80
N LEU A 107 14.44 -41.36 1.54
CA LEU A 107 15.63 -40.71 1.02
C LEU A 107 16.07 -39.63 2.01
N LEU A 108 17.32 -39.70 2.47
CA LEU A 108 17.96 -38.63 3.23
C LEU A 108 18.92 -37.90 2.31
N SER A 109 18.62 -36.65 1.98
CA SER A 109 19.47 -35.79 1.13
C SER A 109 20.16 -34.73 1.98
N GLN A 110 21.47 -34.57 1.81
CA GLN A 110 22.28 -33.58 2.50
C GLN A 110 23.27 -32.94 1.52
N GLU A 111 23.20 -31.63 1.35
CA GLU A 111 24.05 -30.88 0.41
C GLU A 111 25.34 -30.39 1.08
N ILE A 112 26.51 -30.79 0.59
CA ILE A 112 27.78 -30.31 1.15
C ILE A 112 28.32 -29.19 0.27
N PHE A 113 28.27 -27.95 0.78
CA PHE A 113 28.85 -26.80 0.09
C PHE A 113 30.37 -26.76 0.23
N LEU A 114 31.09 -26.79 -0.90
CA LEU A 114 32.55 -26.64 -0.96
C LEU A 114 32.93 -25.25 -1.49
N GLY A 115 34.04 -24.69 -0.99
CA GLY A 115 34.67 -23.47 -1.55
C GLY A 115 33.92 -22.15 -1.26
N ASN A 116 33.52 -21.90 -0.02
CA ASN A 116 32.86 -20.66 0.44
C ASN A 116 31.57 -20.25 -0.28
N LYS A 117 31.00 -21.10 -1.14
CA LYS A 117 29.73 -20.85 -1.85
C LYS A 117 28.59 -20.47 -0.90
N ARG A 118 28.58 -21.05 0.30
CA ARG A 118 27.62 -20.71 1.37
C ARG A 118 27.80 -19.28 1.88
N ALA A 119 29.02 -18.90 2.25
CA ALA A 119 29.29 -17.56 2.78
C ALA A 119 28.86 -16.49 1.78
N LYS A 120 29.14 -16.72 0.50
CA LYS A 120 28.66 -15.87 -0.60
C LYS A 120 27.13 -15.86 -0.71
N ALA A 121 26.46 -17.02 -0.63
CA ALA A 121 24.99 -17.08 -0.68
C ALA A 121 24.33 -16.34 0.49
N GLN A 122 24.90 -16.45 1.69
CA GLN A 122 24.44 -15.72 2.87
C GLN A 122 24.66 -14.21 2.71
N GLU A 123 25.85 -13.80 2.24
CA GLU A 123 26.18 -12.40 1.96
C GLU A 123 25.23 -11.80 0.90
N VAL A 124 24.95 -12.53 -0.17
CA VAL A 124 23.98 -12.12 -1.21
C VAL A 124 22.59 -11.95 -0.61
N ALA A 125 22.12 -12.91 0.21
CA ALA A 125 20.81 -12.81 0.85
C ALA A 125 20.73 -11.67 1.89
N ASP A 126 21.82 -11.38 2.60
CA ASP A 126 21.93 -10.25 3.52
C ASP A 126 21.87 -8.91 2.79
N GLU A 127 22.55 -8.77 1.65
CA GLU A 127 22.44 -7.54 0.84
C GLU A 127 21.07 -7.41 0.17
N GLU A 128 20.47 -8.50 -0.35
CA GLU A 128 19.11 -8.47 -0.87
C GLU A 128 18.12 -7.97 0.18
N TYR A 129 18.28 -8.41 1.43
CA TYR A 129 17.49 -7.91 2.54
C TYR A 129 17.71 -6.40 2.77
N LYS A 130 18.95 -5.93 2.81
CA LYS A 130 19.24 -4.49 2.98
C LYS A 130 18.64 -3.63 1.87
N VAL A 131 18.85 -4.03 0.60
CA VAL A 131 18.23 -3.37 -0.56
C VAL A 131 16.72 -3.27 -0.40
N GLN A 132 16.07 -4.38 -0.03
CA GLN A 132 14.62 -4.42 0.11
C GLN A 132 14.12 -3.60 1.31
N THR A 133 14.88 -3.52 2.42
CA THR A 133 14.55 -2.61 3.53
C THR A 133 14.64 -1.15 3.12
N GLY A 134 15.65 -0.76 2.35
CA GLY A 134 15.80 0.61 1.84
C GLY A 134 14.70 0.98 0.84
N ARG A 135 14.26 0.04 0.00
CA ARG A 135 13.11 0.23 -0.91
C ARG A 135 11.82 0.48 -0.12
N LEU A 136 11.58 -0.29 0.93
CA LEU A 136 10.41 -0.10 1.81
C LEU A 136 10.43 1.30 2.47
N GLU A 137 11.58 1.75 2.98
CA GLU A 137 11.72 3.08 3.58
C GLU A 137 11.56 4.21 2.54
N THR A 138 12.05 4.02 1.32
CA THR A 138 11.81 4.95 0.20
C THR A 138 10.32 5.10 -0.07
N VAL A 139 9.59 3.98 -0.21
CA VAL A 139 8.14 4.00 -0.45
C VAL A 139 7.39 4.63 0.74
N ARG A 140 7.79 4.31 1.97
CA ARG A 140 7.23 4.93 3.18
C ARG A 140 7.35 6.45 3.15
N ARG A 141 8.54 6.99 2.86
CA ARG A 141 8.77 8.44 2.80
C ARG A 141 7.98 9.10 1.67
N ASN A 142 7.93 8.47 0.51
CA ASN A 142 7.13 8.96 -0.61
C ASN A 142 5.64 9.01 -0.27
N MET A 143 5.12 7.99 0.41
CA MET A 143 3.73 7.98 0.89
C MET A 143 3.46 9.07 1.91
N ILE A 144 4.37 9.26 2.87
CA ILE A 144 4.28 10.34 3.84
C ILE A 144 4.26 11.69 3.11
N SER A 145 5.20 11.96 2.21
CA SER A 145 5.24 13.22 1.44
C SER A 145 3.96 13.47 0.62
N ARG A 146 3.46 12.44 -0.07
CA ARG A 146 2.18 12.49 -0.79
C ARG A 146 1.01 12.80 0.14
N SER A 147 0.96 12.17 1.31
CA SER A 147 -0.09 12.42 2.29
C SER A 147 -0.09 13.85 2.82
N PHE A 148 1.09 14.38 3.18
CA PHE A 148 1.24 15.78 3.59
C PHE A 148 0.75 16.73 2.50
N SER A 149 1.19 16.50 1.25
CA SER A 149 0.80 17.31 0.10
C SER A 149 -0.71 17.28 -0.13
N ALA A 150 -1.35 16.10 -0.02
CA ALA A 150 -2.79 15.94 -0.20
C ALA A 150 -3.59 16.65 0.91
N VAL A 151 -3.20 16.48 2.18
CA VAL A 151 -3.84 17.13 3.33
C VAL A 151 -3.74 18.65 3.22
N LEU A 152 -2.56 19.19 2.92
CA LEU A 152 -2.35 20.63 2.78
C LEU A 152 -3.14 21.21 1.59
N ARG A 153 -3.19 20.50 0.45
CA ARG A 153 -3.99 20.92 -0.71
C ARG A 153 -5.47 20.96 -0.40
N TYR A 154 -6.01 19.90 0.20
CA TYR A 154 -7.41 19.87 0.61
C TYR A 154 -7.73 20.98 1.61
N GLY A 155 -6.89 21.17 2.63
CA GLY A 155 -7.02 22.26 3.60
C GLY A 155 -6.99 23.65 2.94
N GLY A 156 -6.11 23.84 1.97
CA GLY A 156 -6.04 25.06 1.16
C GLY A 156 -7.30 25.31 0.34
N PHE A 157 -7.78 24.31 -0.41
CA PHE A 157 -9.00 24.43 -1.21
C PHE A 157 -10.26 24.59 -0.36
N LYS A 158 -10.30 24.01 0.84
CA LYS A 158 -11.37 24.24 1.80
C LYS A 158 -11.45 25.70 2.22
N LYS A 159 -10.31 26.33 2.54
CA LYS A 159 -10.24 27.77 2.84
C LYS A 159 -10.61 28.62 1.63
N GLU A 160 -10.05 28.34 0.45
CA GLU A 160 -10.37 29.04 -0.81
C GLU A 160 -11.89 29.00 -1.10
N PHE A 161 -12.53 27.85 -0.91
CA PHE A 161 -13.97 27.70 -1.09
C PHE A 161 -14.79 28.54 -0.10
N LEU A 162 -14.44 28.50 1.19
CA LEU A 162 -15.15 29.26 2.23
C LEU A 162 -15.06 30.77 1.97
N GLU A 163 -13.87 31.28 1.69
CA GLU A 163 -13.65 32.70 1.36
C GLU A 163 -14.39 33.11 0.08
N THR A 164 -14.34 32.26 -0.97
CA THR A 164 -15.07 32.52 -2.22
C THR A 164 -16.58 32.55 -2.01
N LYS A 165 -17.10 31.71 -1.12
CA LYS A 165 -18.52 31.67 -0.77
C LYS A 165 -18.95 32.97 -0.08
N GLU A 166 -18.14 33.48 0.84
CA GLU A 166 -18.39 34.78 1.49
C GLU A 166 -18.37 35.93 0.48
N LEU A 167 -17.39 35.94 -0.44
CA LEU A 167 -17.33 36.93 -1.52
C LEU A 167 -18.55 36.88 -2.44
N TYR A 168 -19.05 35.68 -2.74
CA TYR A 168 -20.25 35.50 -3.55
C TYR A 168 -21.50 36.06 -2.86
N GLU A 169 -21.71 35.78 -1.57
CA GLU A 169 -22.85 36.34 -0.82
C GLU A 169 -22.74 37.88 -0.73
N LEU A 170 -21.54 38.42 -0.52
CA LEU A 170 -21.33 39.88 -0.52
C LEU A 170 -21.67 40.49 -1.89
N ALA A 171 -21.29 39.86 -2.99
CA ALA A 171 -21.63 40.35 -4.34
C ALA A 171 -23.13 40.29 -4.64
N LYS A 172 -23.82 39.27 -4.13
CA LYS A 172 -25.28 39.16 -4.21
C LYS A 172 -25.96 40.27 -3.40
N ASP A 173 -25.46 40.60 -2.22
CA ASP A 173 -25.94 41.73 -1.42
C ASP A 173 -25.70 43.07 -2.11
N LEU A 174 -24.53 43.25 -2.75
CA LEU A 174 -24.23 44.43 -3.57
C LEU A 174 -25.20 44.55 -4.75
N ARG A 175 -25.54 43.44 -5.43
CA ARG A 175 -26.57 43.47 -6.49
C ARG A 175 -27.91 43.93 -5.92
N ILE A 176 -28.35 43.38 -4.78
CA ILE A 176 -29.60 43.78 -4.15
C ILE A 176 -29.60 45.28 -3.83
N LEU A 177 -28.52 45.78 -3.23
CA LEU A 177 -28.35 47.19 -2.91
C LEU A 177 -28.38 48.07 -4.16
N SER A 178 -27.63 47.73 -5.21
CA SER A 178 -27.63 48.48 -6.47
C SER A 178 -29.00 48.50 -7.12
N THR A 179 -29.74 47.38 -7.10
CA THR A 179 -31.12 47.33 -7.63
C THR A 179 -32.07 48.23 -6.84
N ALA A 180 -31.92 48.30 -5.52
CA ALA A 180 -32.74 49.20 -4.70
C ALA A 180 -32.42 50.67 -4.99
N ARG A 181 -31.13 51.04 -5.06
CA ARG A 181 -30.71 52.42 -5.38
C ARG A 181 -31.15 52.86 -6.77
N ALA A 182 -31.13 51.96 -7.74
CA ALA A 182 -31.62 52.26 -9.09
C ALA A 182 -33.15 52.46 -9.12
N LYS A 183 -33.92 51.67 -8.34
CA LYS A 183 -35.38 51.84 -8.22
C LYS A 183 -35.77 53.18 -7.58
N GLU A 184 -34.99 53.63 -6.60
CA GLU A 184 -35.18 54.94 -5.97
C GLU A 184 -34.63 56.11 -6.82
N GLY A 185 -34.05 55.83 -7.99
CA GLY A 185 -33.48 56.85 -8.88
C GLY A 185 -32.16 57.47 -8.36
N VAL A 186 -31.54 56.87 -7.34
CA VAL A 186 -30.30 57.36 -6.71
C VAL A 186 -29.05 56.91 -7.47
N ALA A 187 -29.13 55.80 -8.21
CA ALA A 187 -28.04 55.25 -8.99
C ALA A 187 -28.47 54.92 -10.44
N PRO A 188 -27.55 55.00 -11.42
CA PRO A 188 -27.86 54.63 -12.80
C PRO A 188 -28.13 53.12 -12.94
N ALA A 189 -28.97 52.74 -13.91
CA ALA A 189 -29.29 51.34 -14.20
C ALA A 189 -28.04 50.51 -14.60
N MET A 190 -27.02 51.16 -15.18
CA MET A 190 -25.76 50.51 -15.54
C MET A 190 -25.04 49.88 -14.33
N ASP A 191 -25.15 50.48 -13.13
CA ASP A 191 -24.51 49.93 -11.92
C ASP A 191 -25.13 48.59 -11.50
N VAL A 192 -26.42 48.40 -11.81
CA VAL A 192 -27.11 47.13 -11.58
C VAL A 192 -26.56 46.03 -12.49
N ASP A 193 -26.32 46.35 -13.76
CA ASP A 193 -25.78 45.40 -14.73
C ASP A 193 -24.34 45.02 -14.39
N VAL A 194 -23.53 45.98 -13.93
CA VAL A 194 -22.16 45.70 -13.44
C VAL A 194 -22.21 44.80 -12.21
N ALA A 195 -23.05 45.11 -11.21
CA ALA A 195 -23.18 44.28 -10.01
C ALA A 195 -23.68 42.85 -10.35
N LYS A 196 -24.60 42.72 -11.31
CA LYS A 196 -25.08 41.42 -11.80
C LYS A 196 -23.99 40.64 -12.53
N ALA A 197 -23.17 41.30 -13.34
CA ALA A 197 -22.04 40.65 -14.01
C ALA A 197 -21.01 40.14 -13.00
N GLU A 198 -20.72 40.91 -11.94
CA GLU A 198 -19.82 40.49 -10.86
C GLU A 198 -20.37 39.32 -10.04
N GLU A 199 -21.67 39.31 -9.72
CA GLU A 199 -22.30 38.15 -9.07
C GLU A 199 -22.13 36.88 -9.92
N LEU A 200 -22.43 36.95 -11.23
CA LEU A 200 -22.28 35.81 -12.14
C LEU A 200 -20.82 35.34 -12.25
N ARG A 201 -19.87 36.28 -12.26
CA ARG A 201 -18.44 35.97 -12.26
C ARG A 201 -18.04 35.22 -11.00
N LEU A 202 -18.44 35.71 -9.82
CA LEU A 202 -18.12 35.08 -8.54
C LEU A 202 -18.83 33.74 -8.36
N TRP A 203 -20.06 33.60 -8.85
CA TRP A 203 -20.75 32.31 -8.88
C TRP A 203 -19.98 31.26 -9.70
N LYS A 204 -19.45 31.65 -10.86
CA LYS A 204 -18.60 30.76 -11.68
C LYS A 204 -17.34 30.34 -10.92
N ILE A 205 -16.68 31.27 -10.25
CA ILE A 205 -15.48 30.99 -9.46
C ILE A 205 -15.83 30.05 -8.29
N LEU A 206 -16.94 30.30 -7.59
CA LEU A 206 -17.44 29.43 -6.52
C LEU A 206 -17.66 27.99 -6.99
N LYS A 207 -18.29 27.80 -8.16
CA LYS A 207 -18.46 26.45 -8.74
C LYS A 207 -17.14 25.79 -9.14
N GLN A 208 -16.14 26.58 -9.55
CA GLN A 208 -14.81 26.06 -9.84
C GLN A 208 -14.08 25.63 -8.56
N THR A 209 -14.14 26.43 -7.49
CA THR A 209 -13.49 26.11 -6.20
C THR A 209 -14.17 24.93 -5.51
N GLU A 210 -15.50 24.80 -5.60
CA GLU A 210 -16.26 23.64 -5.15
C GLU A 210 -15.77 22.35 -5.83
N ARG A 211 -15.57 22.37 -7.16
CA ARG A 211 -15.03 21.21 -7.89
C ARG A 211 -13.61 20.87 -7.44
N LYS A 212 -12.72 21.86 -7.29
CA LYS A 212 -11.35 21.62 -6.80
C LYS A 212 -11.36 20.99 -5.41
N LEU A 213 -12.24 21.48 -4.52
CA LEU A 213 -12.41 20.95 -3.17
C LEU A 213 -12.81 19.47 -3.23
N GLU A 214 -13.87 19.14 -3.98
CA GLU A 214 -14.33 17.75 -4.10
C GLU A 214 -13.30 16.83 -4.79
N THR A 215 -12.59 17.31 -5.81
CA THR A 215 -11.48 16.55 -6.42
C THR A 215 -10.37 16.26 -5.39
N SER A 216 -9.94 17.27 -4.64
CA SER A 216 -8.89 17.08 -3.62
C SER A 216 -9.33 16.20 -2.45
N LYS A 217 -10.62 16.24 -2.10
CA LYS A 217 -11.23 15.33 -1.12
C LYS A 217 -11.20 13.90 -1.64
N GLY A 218 -11.59 13.69 -2.89
CA GLY A 218 -11.53 12.39 -3.56
C GLY A 218 -10.11 11.82 -3.59
N ASP A 219 -9.11 12.62 -3.96
CA ASP A 219 -7.70 12.20 -3.95
C ASP A 219 -7.24 11.75 -2.56
N LEU A 220 -7.63 12.48 -1.50
CA LEU A 220 -7.29 12.13 -0.13
C LEU A 220 -7.99 10.83 0.32
N LEU A 221 -9.27 10.65 -0.02
CA LEU A 221 -10.04 9.44 0.28
C LEU A 221 -9.44 8.21 -0.42
N ILE A 222 -9.00 8.35 -1.67
CA ILE A 222 -8.33 7.29 -2.42
C ILE A 222 -7.03 6.87 -1.71
N LEU A 223 -6.21 7.83 -1.28
CA LEU A 223 -4.97 7.54 -0.55
C LEU A 223 -5.22 6.82 0.78
N MET A 224 -6.31 7.16 1.46
CA MET A 224 -6.71 6.52 2.72
C MET A 224 -7.46 5.20 2.52
N ASN A 225 -7.79 4.84 1.28
CA ASN A 225 -8.70 3.74 0.95
C ASN A 225 -10.03 3.81 1.73
N ALA A 226 -10.54 5.03 1.90
CA ALA A 226 -11.78 5.30 2.62
C ALA A 226 -12.98 5.34 1.65
N SER A 227 -14.20 5.15 2.18
CA SER A 227 -15.42 5.24 1.38
C SER A 227 -15.63 6.64 0.80
N PRO A 228 -16.19 6.78 -0.41
CA PRO A 228 -16.42 8.10 -1.04
C PRO A 228 -17.33 9.01 -0.21
N ASP A 229 -18.24 8.43 0.56
CA ASP A 229 -19.19 9.14 1.41
C ASP A 229 -18.63 9.49 2.80
N ALA A 230 -17.37 9.15 3.08
CA ALA A 230 -16.77 9.46 4.38
C ALA A 230 -16.65 10.98 4.58
N THR A 231 -17.13 11.44 5.73
CA THR A 231 -16.95 12.82 6.17
C THR A 231 -15.56 12.96 6.79
N ILE A 232 -14.71 13.77 6.17
CA ILE A 232 -13.39 14.09 6.67
C ILE A 232 -13.41 15.49 7.28
N GLU A 233 -13.10 15.58 8.57
CA GLU A 233 -12.81 16.84 9.24
C GLU A 233 -11.33 16.85 9.60
N LEU A 234 -10.57 17.71 8.92
CA LEU A 234 -9.14 17.87 9.15
C LEU A 234 -8.88 19.08 10.06
N ASP A 235 -8.15 18.83 11.13
CA ASP A 235 -7.50 19.88 11.90
C ASP A 235 -6.06 20.05 11.39
N VAL A 236 -5.83 21.17 10.70
CA VAL A 236 -4.52 21.52 10.10
C VAL A 236 -3.82 22.61 10.94
N ASN A 237 -4.31 22.90 12.14
CA ASN A 237 -3.70 23.90 13.01
C ASN A 237 -2.40 23.35 13.64
N GLY A 238 -1.40 24.23 13.80
CA GLY A 238 -0.16 23.89 14.52
C GLY A 238 0.95 23.19 13.70
N LEU A 239 0.94 23.30 12.37
CA LEU A 239 2.09 22.89 11.56
C LEU A 239 3.25 23.90 11.72
N GLU A 240 4.10 23.66 12.71
CA GLU A 240 5.40 24.33 12.81
C GLU A 240 6.34 23.71 11.79
N LEU A 241 6.57 24.43 10.69
CA LEU A 241 7.57 24.06 9.71
C LEU A 241 8.95 24.34 10.30
N LYS A 242 9.77 23.30 10.42
CA LYS A 242 11.16 23.45 10.78
C LYS A 242 11.86 24.27 9.69
N GLU A 243 12.46 25.38 10.07
CA GLU A 243 13.25 26.19 9.15
C GLU A 243 14.44 25.38 8.63
N LEU A 244 14.62 25.40 7.31
CA LEU A 244 15.76 24.80 6.64
C LEU A 244 16.90 25.82 6.56
N PRO A 245 18.17 25.39 6.62
CA PRO A 245 19.29 26.30 6.42
C PRO A 245 19.24 26.91 5.01
N ASN A 246 19.56 28.19 4.90
CA ASN A 246 19.56 28.92 3.62
C ASN A 246 20.79 28.62 2.74
N ASP A 247 21.77 27.87 3.26
CA ASP A 247 23.01 27.58 2.55
C ASP A 247 22.89 26.35 1.65
N VAL A 248 23.15 26.52 0.35
CA VAL A 248 22.99 25.48 -0.68
C VAL A 248 23.86 24.24 -0.42
N PRO A 249 25.17 24.34 -0.12
CA PRO A 249 26.00 23.21 0.30
C PRO A 249 25.41 22.42 1.47
N SER A 250 24.91 23.11 2.50
CA SER A 250 24.29 22.45 3.65
C SER A 250 23.02 21.68 3.26
N LEU A 251 22.19 22.24 2.37
CA LEU A 251 20.99 21.59 1.85
C LEU A 251 21.32 20.36 1.01
N ILE A 252 22.35 20.42 0.17
CA ILE A 252 22.81 19.27 -0.61
C ILE A 252 23.26 18.15 0.32
N LYS A 253 24.04 18.47 1.36
CA LYS A 253 24.51 17.49 2.35
C LYS A 253 23.34 16.84 3.09
N ILE A 254 22.37 17.63 3.55
CA ILE A 254 21.15 17.13 4.21
C ILE A 254 20.36 16.24 3.24
N ALA A 255 20.20 16.66 1.98
CA ALA A 255 19.49 15.89 0.97
C ALA A 255 20.17 14.54 0.71
N LEU A 256 21.49 14.49 0.54
CA LEU A 256 22.21 13.23 0.33
C LEU A 256 22.08 12.28 1.52
N ILE A 257 22.16 12.79 2.75
CA ILE A 257 22.05 11.97 3.99
C ILE A 257 20.65 11.37 4.14
N HIS A 258 19.61 12.08 3.71
CA HIS A 258 18.23 11.67 3.92
C HIS A 258 17.55 11.08 2.67
N ARG A 259 18.29 10.67 1.64
CA ARG A 259 17.73 10.03 0.44
C ARG A 259 18.00 8.51 0.45
N PRO A 260 17.06 7.70 0.98
CA PRO A 260 17.24 6.24 1.05
C PRO A 260 17.43 5.60 -0.33
N GLU A 261 16.92 6.22 -1.41
CA GLU A 261 17.07 5.71 -2.77
C GLU A 261 18.54 5.70 -3.26
N ILE A 262 19.40 6.56 -2.72
CA ILE A 262 20.83 6.57 -3.06
C ILE A 262 21.50 5.34 -2.46
N GLU A 263 21.27 5.10 -1.17
CA GLU A 263 21.77 3.92 -0.46
C GLU A 263 21.24 2.62 -1.10
N VAL A 264 19.96 2.59 -1.49
CA VAL A 264 19.38 1.46 -2.24
C VAL A 264 20.12 1.22 -3.55
N SER A 265 20.39 2.28 -4.33
CA SER A 265 21.08 2.17 -5.62
C SER A 265 22.51 1.66 -5.45
N GLU A 266 23.24 2.15 -4.45
CA GLU A 266 24.59 1.68 -4.11
C GLU A 266 24.57 0.20 -3.71
N ASN A 267 23.62 -0.21 -2.86
CA ASN A 267 23.48 -1.61 -2.44
C ASN A 267 23.06 -2.52 -3.61
N GLU A 268 22.27 -2.04 -4.57
CA GLU A 268 21.93 -2.79 -5.79
C GLU A 268 23.14 -3.00 -6.69
N ILE A 269 24.01 -2.00 -6.84
CA ILE A 269 25.27 -2.12 -7.57
C ILE A 269 26.18 -3.15 -6.89
N MET A 270 26.30 -3.09 -5.56
CA MET A 270 27.09 -4.04 -4.78
C MET A 270 26.54 -5.46 -4.88
N LEU A 271 25.22 -5.62 -4.84
CA LEU A 271 24.55 -6.91 -5.03
C LEU A 271 24.82 -7.47 -6.44
N ALA A 272 24.72 -6.64 -7.48
CA ALA A 272 24.99 -7.03 -8.86
C ALA A 272 26.45 -7.45 -9.08
N ALA A 273 27.40 -6.80 -8.41
CA ALA A 273 28.82 -7.15 -8.47
C ALA A 273 29.16 -8.49 -7.78
N ARG A 274 28.29 -8.99 -6.88
CA ARG A 274 28.50 -10.23 -6.12
C ARG A 274 27.79 -11.46 -6.72
N LYS A 275 26.84 -11.24 -7.64
CA LYS A 275 26.17 -12.30 -8.41
C LYS A 275 27.07 -12.79 -9.54
#